data_AF-A0A2T0G1Y8-F1
#
_entry.id   AF-A0A2T0G1Y8-F1
#
_cell.length_a   1.000
_cell.length_b   1.000
_cell.length_c   1.000
_cell.angle_alpha   90.00
_cell.angle_beta   90.00
_cell.angle_gamma   90.00
#
_symmetry.space_group_name_H-M   'P 1'
#
loop_
_entity.id
_entity.type
_entity.pdbx_description
1 polymer ?
#
loop_
_entity_poly.entity_id
_entity_poly.type
_entity_poly.pdbx_seq_one_letter_code
_entity_poly.pdbx_strand_id
1 'polypeptide(L)'
;MAQADEVTAPQDSQKLPYRRPTVANIQQKISEINLLIELNTSDKSYHEIKEEFVTEIAKLDIRLHETQEKIAALDKMAEVFINLKSDNQESRKLAKYDFVKLNLSETLSLEKMNQDIFKLQKQLDKYLENYEDVARRLENFVEILNKEYTEASKFKYQESLDQPEI
;
A
#
# COMPACT_ATOMS: atom_id res chain seq x y z
N MET A 1 -63.55 -27.20 33.76
CA MET A 1 -62.30 -27.83 34.23
C MET A 1 -61.51 -28.16 32.98
N ALA A 2 -60.66 -27.23 32.53
CA ALA A 2 -59.22 -27.15 32.81
C ALA A 2 -58.47 -28.27 32.05
N GLN A 3 -57.94 -28.03 30.85
CA GLN A 3 -56.69 -27.35 30.46
C GLN A 3 -55.63 -28.39 30.06
N ALA A 4 -54.97 -28.10 28.94
CA ALA A 4 -53.89 -28.85 28.31
C ALA A 4 -52.67 -29.02 29.22
N ASP A 5 -51.80 -29.98 28.91
CA ASP A 5 -50.38 -29.69 28.67
C ASP A 5 -49.66 -30.94 28.14
N GLU A 6 -49.50 -30.96 26.82
CA GLU A 6 -48.44 -31.69 26.14
C GLU A 6 -47.13 -30.95 26.45
N VAL A 7 -46.34 -31.50 27.36
CA VAL A 7 -45.03 -30.95 27.74
C VAL A 7 -44.10 -31.05 26.54
N THR A 8 -44.06 -29.97 25.77
CA THR A 8 -43.07 -29.76 24.71
C THR A 8 -41.72 -29.54 25.40
N ALA A 9 -40.72 -30.36 25.05
CA ALA A 9 -39.35 -30.19 25.52
C ALA A 9 -38.83 -28.77 25.21
N PRO A 10 -38.07 -28.12 26.12
CA PRO A 10 -37.55 -26.79 25.87
C PRO A 10 -36.54 -26.83 24.72
N GLN A 11 -36.75 -25.96 23.74
CA GLN A 11 -35.86 -25.68 22.64
C GLN A 11 -34.48 -25.28 23.19
N ASP A 12 -33.49 -26.13 22.90
CA ASP A 12 -32.07 -25.86 23.18
C ASP A 12 -31.68 -24.56 22.47
N SER A 13 -31.57 -23.50 23.25
CA SER A 13 -31.08 -22.22 22.77
C SER A 13 -29.60 -22.39 22.50
N GLN A 14 -29.23 -22.77 21.26
CA GLN A 14 -27.84 -22.79 20.81
C GLN A 14 -27.28 -21.37 20.89
N LYS A 15 -26.75 -21.01 22.06
CA LYS A 15 -25.93 -19.82 22.24
C LYS A 15 -24.71 -19.99 21.33
N LEU A 16 -24.61 -19.15 20.31
CA LEU A 16 -23.44 -19.08 19.47
C LEU A 16 -22.19 -18.95 20.36
N PRO A 17 -21.15 -19.77 20.16
CA PRO A 17 -19.98 -19.76 21.03
C PRO A 17 -19.29 -18.40 20.94
N TYR A 18 -19.14 -17.74 22.09
CA TYR A 18 -18.40 -16.49 22.21
C TYR A 18 -16.95 -16.71 21.76
N ARG A 19 -16.60 -16.23 20.56
CA ARG A 19 -15.21 -16.18 20.10
C ARG A 19 -14.53 -14.97 20.73
N ARG A 20 -13.49 -15.19 21.52
CA ARG A 20 -12.63 -14.10 22.01
C ARG A 20 -12.00 -13.38 20.81
N PRO A 21 -12.09 -12.05 20.71
CA PRO A 21 -11.34 -11.28 19.72
C PRO A 21 -9.83 -11.48 19.92
N THR A 22 -9.09 -11.68 18.83
CA THR A 22 -7.61 -11.69 18.86
C THR A 22 -7.08 -10.25 18.90
N VAL A 23 -5.86 -10.07 19.40
CA VAL A 23 -5.19 -8.75 19.38
C VAL A 23 -5.11 -8.18 17.97
N ALA A 24 -4.84 -9.02 16.96
CA ALA A 24 -4.84 -8.63 15.55
C ALA A 24 -6.21 -8.09 15.09
N ASN A 25 -7.31 -8.77 15.45
CA ASN A 25 -8.66 -8.32 15.11
C ASN A 25 -9.01 -7.00 15.80
N ILE A 26 -8.54 -6.79 17.03
CA ILE A 26 -8.74 -5.53 17.76
C ILE A 26 -7.93 -4.40 17.10
N GLN A 27 -6.67 -4.64 16.74
CA GLN A 27 -5.84 -3.66 16.04
C GLN A 27 -6.44 -3.28 14.68
N GLN A 28 -6.92 -4.26 13.91
CA GLN A 28 -7.62 -4.00 12.66
C GLN A 28 -8.86 -3.13 12.88
N LYS A 29 -9.70 -3.44 13.87
CA LYS A 29 -10.88 -2.64 14.20
C LYS A 29 -10.54 -1.21 14.65
N ILE A 30 -9.45 -1.03 15.40
CA ILE A 30 -8.97 0.30 15.80
C ILE A 30 -8.53 1.09 14.56
N SER A 31 -7.81 0.46 13.64
CA SER A 31 -7.41 1.09 12.37
C SER A 31 -8.62 1.45 11.50
N GLU A 32 -9.63 0.58 11.41
CA GLU A 32 -10.90 0.85 10.71
C GLU A 32 -11.62 2.06 11.32
N ILE A 33 -11.74 2.12 12.66
CA ILE A 33 -12.37 3.23 13.37
C ILE A 33 -11.61 4.54 13.18
N ASN A 34 -10.28 4.51 13.29
CA ASN A 34 -9.45 5.70 13.11
C ASN A 34 -9.60 6.26 11.69
N LEU A 35 -9.62 5.38 10.69
CA LEU A 35 -9.85 5.78 9.30
C LEU A 35 -11.25 6.37 9.14
N LEU A 36 -12.30 5.72 9.64
CA LEU A 36 -13.67 6.26 9.61
C LEU A 36 -13.80 7.64 10.27
N ILE A 37 -13.12 7.86 11.39
CA ILE A 37 -13.05 9.17 12.05
C ILE A 37 -12.34 10.17 11.14
N GLU A 38 -11.19 9.83 10.56
CA GLU A 38 -10.43 10.71 9.64
C GLU A 38 -11.28 11.09 8.41
N LEU A 39 -12.03 10.14 7.85
CA LEU A 39 -12.94 10.36 6.73
C LEU A 39 -14.11 11.27 7.11
N ASN A 40 -14.76 11.02 8.25
CA ASN A 40 -15.97 11.74 8.69
C ASN A 40 -15.67 13.11 9.33
N THR A 41 -14.42 13.35 9.73
CA THR A 41 -13.95 14.66 10.19
C THR A 41 -13.36 15.51 9.07
N SER A 42 -13.10 14.93 7.90
CA SER A 42 -12.72 15.69 6.72
C SER A 42 -13.96 16.32 6.07
N ASP A 43 -13.89 17.60 5.70
CA ASP A 43 -14.93 18.26 4.89
C ASP A 43 -14.94 17.76 3.42
N LYS A 44 -14.34 16.59 3.15
CA LYS A 44 -14.13 16.03 1.81
C LYS A 44 -15.09 14.88 1.55
N SER A 45 -15.57 14.80 0.32
CA SER A 45 -16.32 13.66 -0.19
C SER A 45 -15.43 12.41 -0.32
N TYR A 46 -16.07 11.24 -0.29
CA TYR A 46 -15.38 9.97 -0.55
C TYR A 46 -14.63 9.94 -1.89
N HIS A 47 -15.16 10.62 -2.91
CA HIS A 47 -14.50 10.73 -4.20
C HIS A 47 -13.20 11.53 -4.08
N GLU A 48 -13.23 12.68 -3.42
CA GLU A 48 -12.03 13.52 -3.20
C GLU A 48 -10.94 12.77 -2.44
N ILE A 49 -11.31 12.02 -1.39
CA ILE A 49 -10.35 11.24 -0.59
C ILE A 49 -9.73 10.10 -1.43
N LYS A 50 -10.53 9.41 -2.24
CA LYS A 50 -10.03 8.40 -3.17
C LYS A 50 -9.07 9.01 -4.19
N GLU A 51 -9.43 10.14 -4.79
CA GLU A 51 -8.57 10.82 -5.77
C GLU A 51 -7.26 11.30 -5.14
N GLU A 52 -7.27 11.71 -3.86
CA GLU A 52 -6.04 12.04 -3.12
C GLU A 52 -5.12 10.84 -2.99
N PHE A 53 -5.61 9.67 -2.55
CA PHE A 53 -4.81 8.45 -2.46
C PHE A 53 -4.25 8.04 -3.83
N VAL A 54 -5.09 8.03 -4.87
CA VAL A 54 -4.67 7.66 -6.24
C VAL A 54 -3.60 8.64 -6.76
N THR A 55 -3.80 9.94 -6.52
CA THR A 55 -2.84 10.98 -6.92
C THR A 55 -1.52 10.84 -6.18
N GLU A 56 -1.54 10.53 -4.89
CA GLU A 56 -0.33 10.34 -4.08
C GLU A 56 0.45 9.09 -4.51
N ILE A 57 -0.24 7.97 -4.76
CA ILE A 57 0.34 6.75 -5.33
C ILE A 57 1.03 7.05 -6.66
N ALA A 58 0.34 7.74 -7.59
CA ALA A 58 0.92 8.08 -8.89
C ALA A 58 2.16 8.99 -8.77
N LYS A 59 2.17 9.94 -7.83
CA LYS A 59 3.35 10.78 -7.55
C LYS A 59 4.51 9.95 -7.00
N LEU A 60 4.23 8.99 -6.13
CA LEU A 60 5.24 8.10 -5.56
C LEU A 60 5.81 7.17 -6.64
N ASP A 61 4.98 6.62 -7.52
CA ASP A 61 5.43 5.81 -8.66
C ASP A 61 6.41 6.55 -9.56
N ILE A 62 6.08 7.80 -9.94
CA ILE A 62 6.98 8.64 -10.74
C ILE A 62 8.32 8.83 -10.01
N ARG A 63 8.29 9.16 -8.71
CA ARG A 63 9.52 9.37 -7.92
C ARG A 63 10.36 8.11 -7.78
N LEU A 64 9.72 6.96 -7.57
CA LEU A 64 10.37 5.65 -7.52
C LEU A 64 11.09 5.37 -8.83
N HIS A 65 10.37 5.50 -9.95
CA HIS A 65 10.91 5.27 -11.28
C HIS A 65 12.10 6.19 -11.59
N GLU A 66 11.95 7.51 -11.40
CA GLU A 66 13.02 8.49 -11.62
C GLU A 66 14.26 8.23 -10.74
N THR A 67 14.05 7.82 -9.49
CA THR A 67 15.15 7.53 -8.56
C THR A 67 15.90 6.27 -9.00
N GLN A 68 15.17 5.26 -9.46
CA GLN A 68 15.75 4.02 -9.95
C GLN A 68 16.53 4.21 -11.25
N GLU A 69 16.04 5.04 -12.17
CA GLU A 69 16.79 5.43 -13.38
C GLU A 69 18.09 6.16 -13.03
N LYS A 70 18.07 7.06 -12.04
CA LYS A 70 19.29 7.76 -11.57
C LYS A 70 20.30 6.80 -10.98
N ILE A 71 19.86 5.82 -10.18
CA ILE A 71 20.73 4.77 -9.63
C ILE A 71 21.35 3.96 -10.77
N ALA A 72 20.55 3.47 -11.73
CA ALA A 72 21.05 2.69 -12.85
C ALA A 72 22.06 3.47 -13.72
N ALA A 73 21.83 4.76 -13.92
CA ALA A 73 22.78 5.62 -14.62
C ALA A 73 24.11 5.74 -13.85
N LEU A 74 24.07 5.96 -12.53
CA LEU A 74 25.28 6.02 -11.70
C LEU A 74 26.01 4.68 -11.61
N ASP A 75 25.30 3.55 -11.53
CA ASP A 75 25.89 2.21 -11.54
C ASP A 75 26.64 1.95 -12.85
N LYS A 76 26.05 2.33 -13.99
CA LYS A 76 26.72 2.25 -15.30
C LYS A 76 27.97 3.12 -15.36
N MET A 77 27.93 4.33 -14.79
CA MET A 77 29.12 5.17 -14.70
C MET A 77 30.19 4.50 -13.83
N ALA A 78 29.82 3.99 -12.65
CA ALA A 78 30.73 3.29 -11.75
C ALA A 78 31.40 2.09 -12.44
N GLU A 79 30.64 1.30 -13.20
CA GLU A 79 31.17 0.19 -14.00
C GLU A 79 32.24 0.65 -15.00
N VAL A 80 32.01 1.76 -15.71
CA VAL A 80 33.00 2.35 -16.63
C VAL A 80 34.28 2.73 -15.87
N PHE A 81 34.16 3.40 -14.72
CA PHE A 81 35.32 3.79 -13.91
C PHE A 81 36.11 2.58 -13.37
N ILE A 82 35.43 1.50 -13.00
CA ILE A 82 36.06 0.25 -12.58
C ILE A 82 36.79 -0.40 -13.76
N ASN A 83 36.14 -0.51 -14.92
CA ASN A 83 36.70 -1.14 -16.10
C ASN A 83 37.87 -0.35 -16.71
N LEU A 84 37.93 0.97 -16.53
CA LEU A 84 39.10 1.79 -16.88
C LEU A 84 40.37 1.37 -16.13
N LYS A 85 40.22 0.85 -14.91
CA LYS A 85 41.31 0.35 -14.06
C LYS A 85 41.50 -1.17 -14.14
N SER A 86 40.78 -1.86 -15.02
CA SER A 86 40.87 -3.32 -15.19
C SER A 86 42.23 -3.74 -15.75
N ASP A 87 42.74 -4.92 -15.37
CA ASP A 87 43.95 -5.50 -15.95
C ASP A 87 43.73 -6.02 -17.39
N ASN A 88 42.49 -6.32 -17.76
CA ASN A 88 42.11 -6.76 -19.10
C ASN A 88 42.17 -5.59 -20.10
N GLN A 89 43.00 -5.73 -21.14
CA GLN A 89 43.20 -4.71 -22.16
C GLN A 89 41.92 -4.40 -22.96
N GLU A 90 41.09 -5.39 -23.27
CA GLU A 90 39.84 -5.19 -24.01
C GLU A 90 38.79 -4.47 -23.16
N SER A 91 38.66 -4.85 -21.87
CA SER A 91 37.79 -4.15 -20.92
C SER A 91 38.17 -2.67 -20.77
N ARG A 92 39.47 -2.36 -20.68
CA ARG A 92 39.94 -0.96 -20.64
C ARG A 92 39.63 -0.20 -21.92
N LYS A 93 39.80 -0.81 -23.10
CA LYS A 93 39.49 -0.17 -24.39
C LYS A 93 38.00 0.17 -24.50
N LEU A 94 37.15 -0.80 -24.15
CA LEU A 94 35.69 -0.60 -24.15
C LEU A 94 35.29 0.50 -23.16
N ALA A 95 35.83 0.48 -21.95
CA ALA A 95 35.56 1.50 -20.95
C ALA A 95 35.98 2.91 -21.39
N LYS A 96 37.09 3.07 -22.11
CA LYS A 96 37.49 4.36 -22.69
C LYS A 96 36.47 4.88 -23.71
N TYR A 97 35.91 3.99 -24.53
CA TYR A 97 34.86 4.35 -25.48
C TYR A 97 33.59 4.80 -24.72
N ASP A 98 33.14 4.01 -23.74
CA ASP A 98 31.95 4.34 -22.97
C ASP A 98 32.12 5.61 -22.12
N PHE A 99 33.32 5.86 -21.61
CA PHE A 99 33.66 7.08 -20.87
C PHE A 99 33.43 8.35 -21.71
N VAL A 100 33.90 8.34 -22.97
CA VAL A 100 33.68 9.44 -23.90
C VAL A 100 32.21 9.51 -24.31
N LYS A 101 31.58 8.37 -24.62
CA LYS A 101 30.17 8.30 -25.04
C LYS A 101 29.20 8.83 -23.99
N LEU A 102 29.47 8.59 -22.72
CA LEU A 102 28.68 9.07 -21.59
C LEU A 102 29.08 10.48 -21.12
N ASN A 103 30.03 11.13 -21.80
CA ASN A 103 30.57 12.45 -21.43
C ASN A 103 31.02 12.53 -19.96
N LEU A 104 31.71 11.50 -19.47
CA LEU A 104 32.16 11.45 -18.08
C LEU A 104 33.36 12.37 -17.86
N SER A 105 33.43 12.94 -16.66
CA SER A 105 34.55 13.79 -16.24
C SER A 105 35.53 13.01 -15.39
N GLU A 106 36.84 13.19 -15.62
CA GLU A 106 37.91 12.60 -14.79
C GLU A 106 37.92 13.16 -13.36
N THR A 107 37.29 14.32 -13.13
CA THR A 107 37.16 14.92 -11.80
C THR A 107 36.10 14.24 -10.92
N LEU A 108 35.22 13.42 -11.51
CA LEU A 108 34.21 12.69 -10.77
C LEU A 108 34.86 11.47 -10.08
N SER A 109 34.75 11.39 -8.76
CA SER A 109 35.32 10.26 -8.01
C SER A 109 34.33 9.11 -7.85
N LEU A 110 34.83 7.88 -7.94
CA LEU A 110 34.06 6.66 -7.65
C LEU A 110 33.42 6.71 -6.26
N GLU A 111 34.12 7.29 -5.29
CA GLU A 111 33.63 7.46 -3.93
C GLU A 111 32.42 8.40 -3.85
N LYS A 112 32.45 9.52 -4.59
CA LYS A 112 31.32 10.44 -4.67
C LYS A 112 30.11 9.79 -5.31
N MET A 113 30.29 9.03 -6.40
CA MET A 113 29.20 8.29 -7.03
C MET A 113 28.59 7.24 -6.08
N ASN A 114 29.42 6.46 -5.38
CA ASN A 114 28.93 5.47 -4.41
C ASN A 114 28.14 6.14 -3.27
N GLN A 115 28.58 7.31 -2.80
CA GLN A 115 27.82 8.09 -1.81
C GLN A 115 26.47 8.55 -2.35
N ASP A 116 26.41 8.96 -3.62
CA ASP A 116 25.18 9.44 -4.24
C ASP A 116 24.22 8.28 -4.54
N ILE A 117 24.72 7.12 -4.98
CA ILE A 117 23.96 5.86 -5.09
C ILE A 117 23.35 5.50 -3.72
N PHE A 118 24.16 5.49 -2.66
CA PHE A 118 23.68 5.16 -1.31
C PHE A 118 22.58 6.13 -0.82
N LYS A 119 22.71 7.43 -1.12
CA LYS A 119 21.67 8.42 -0.79
C LYS A 119 20.38 8.17 -1.57
N LEU A 120 20.49 7.87 -2.86
CA LEU A 120 19.33 7.58 -3.71
C LEU A 120 18.64 6.29 -3.29
N GLN A 121 19.39 5.25 -2.94
CA GLN A 121 18.84 4.00 -2.40
C GLN A 121 18.04 4.25 -1.12
N LYS A 122 18.56 5.04 -0.17
CA LYS A 122 17.81 5.45 1.02
C LYS A 122 16.54 6.25 0.70
N GLN A 123 16.57 7.09 -0.33
CA GLN A 123 15.38 7.82 -0.77
C GLN A 123 14.36 6.86 -1.39
N LEU A 124 14.81 5.90 -2.19
CA LEU A 124 13.98 4.87 -2.79
C LEU A 124 13.27 4.05 -1.71
N ASP A 125 14.00 3.59 -0.69
CA ASP A 125 13.44 2.86 0.46
C ASP A 125 12.32 3.67 1.14
N LYS A 126 12.57 4.95 1.39
CA LYS A 126 11.57 5.84 1.99
C LYS A 126 10.34 6.03 1.10
N TYR A 127 10.52 6.15 -0.23
CA TYR A 127 9.40 6.24 -1.15
C TYR A 127 8.59 4.95 -1.21
N LEU A 128 9.23 3.79 -1.11
CA LEU A 128 8.57 2.49 -1.02
C LEU A 128 7.74 2.38 0.28
N GLU A 129 8.32 2.72 1.43
CA GLU A 129 7.59 2.74 2.71
C GLU A 129 6.34 3.62 2.64
N ASN A 130 6.47 4.83 2.08
CA ASN A 130 5.35 5.75 1.90
C ASN A 130 4.30 5.19 0.91
N TYR A 131 4.75 4.57 -0.19
CA TYR A 131 3.86 3.98 -1.18
C TYR A 131 3.03 2.86 -0.56
N GLU A 132 3.67 1.94 0.17
CA GLU A 132 2.99 0.86 0.88
C GLU A 132 2.00 1.38 1.92
N ASP A 133 2.34 2.45 2.63
CA ASP A 133 1.43 3.06 3.60
C ASP A 133 0.17 3.63 2.94
N VAL A 134 0.33 4.42 1.89
CA VAL A 134 -0.80 5.01 1.14
C VAL A 134 -1.65 3.91 0.50
N ALA A 135 -1.02 2.90 -0.11
CA ALA A 135 -1.74 1.76 -0.70
C ALA A 135 -2.56 1.01 0.35
N ARG A 136 -1.99 0.75 1.54
CA ARG A 136 -2.70 0.10 2.65
C ARG A 136 -3.87 0.93 3.17
N ARG A 137 -3.70 2.25 3.27
CA ARG A 137 -4.80 3.17 3.66
C ARG A 137 -5.92 3.16 2.62
N LEU A 138 -5.59 3.15 1.33
CA LEU A 138 -6.57 3.04 0.25
C LEU A 138 -7.29 1.68 0.27
N GLU A 139 -6.58 0.58 0.51
CA GLU A 139 -7.18 -0.75 0.62
C GLU A 139 -8.18 -0.81 1.78
N ASN A 140 -7.78 -0.35 2.97
CA ASN A 140 -8.68 -0.26 4.13
C ASN A 140 -9.90 0.63 3.84
N PHE A 141 -9.68 1.77 3.17
CA PHE A 141 -10.75 2.68 2.77
C PHE A 141 -11.78 1.98 1.88
N VAL A 142 -11.33 1.25 0.86
CA VAL A 142 -12.20 0.48 -0.04
C VAL A 142 -12.90 -0.66 0.69
N GLU A 143 -12.21 -1.37 1.59
CA GLU A 143 -12.79 -2.47 2.37
C GLU A 143 -13.96 -1.98 3.26
N ILE A 144 -13.78 -0.86 3.95
CA ILE A 144 -14.82 -0.24 4.79
C ILE A 144 -16.04 0.14 3.94
N LEU A 145 -15.83 0.82 2.82
CA LEU A 145 -16.92 1.21 1.92
C LEU A 145 -17.71 0.00 1.40
N ASN A 146 -17.01 -1.10 1.06
CA ASN A 146 -17.66 -2.32 0.61
C ASN A 146 -18.46 -3.02 1.73
N LYS A 147 -17.97 -3.00 2.97
CA LYS A 147 -18.70 -3.53 4.14
C LYS A 147 -19.99 -2.74 4.38
N GLU A 148 -19.89 -1.42 4.44
CA GLU A 148 -21.05 -0.52 4.62
C GLU A 148 -22.10 -0.69 3.52
N TYR A 149 -21.67 -0.77 2.25
CA TYR A 149 -22.57 -1.02 1.13
C TYR A 149 -23.29 -2.37 1.27
N THR A 150 -22.58 -3.42 1.70
CA THR A 150 -23.12 -4.77 1.88
C THR A 150 -24.11 -4.85 3.06
N GLU A 151 -23.85 -4.14 4.14
CA GLU A 151 -24.74 -4.09 5.30
C GLU A 151 -25.99 -3.28 5.00
N ALA A 152 -25.85 -2.10 4.38
CA ALA A 152 -26.96 -1.27 3.95
C ALA A 152 -27.90 -1.99 2.96
N SER A 153 -27.34 -2.80 2.06
CA SER A 153 -28.16 -3.60 1.14
C SER A 153 -28.89 -4.74 1.85
N LYS A 154 -28.26 -5.43 2.81
CA LYS A 154 -28.96 -6.44 3.66
C LYS A 154 -30.14 -5.84 4.44
N PHE A 155 -29.97 -4.64 5.00
CA PHE A 155 -31.07 -3.94 5.70
C PHE A 155 -32.23 -3.63 4.75
N LYS A 156 -31.97 -3.17 3.53
CA LYS A 156 -33.02 -2.91 2.53
C LYS A 156 -33.76 -4.17 2.10
N TYR A 157 -33.08 -5.30 1.97
CA TYR A 157 -33.74 -6.58 1.68
C TYR A 157 -34.63 -7.04 2.85
N GLN A 158 -34.17 -6.89 4.09
CA GLN A 158 -34.97 -7.25 5.27
C GLN A 158 -36.21 -6.36 5.40
N GLU A 159 -36.06 -5.05 5.22
CA GLU A 159 -37.19 -4.09 5.23
C GLU A 159 -38.22 -4.42 4.14
N SER A 160 -37.79 -4.90 2.97
CA SER A 160 -38.71 -5.32 1.90
C SER A 160 -39.47 -6.62 2.19
N LEU A 161 -38.93 -7.51 3.03
CA LEU A 161 -39.58 -8.76 3.45
C LEU A 161 -40.56 -8.55 4.60
N ASP A 162 -40.33 -7.52 5.41
CA ASP A 162 -41.15 -7.19 6.59
C ASP A 162 -42.38 -6.34 6.23
N GLN A 163 -42.57 -5.94 4.96
CA GLN A 163 -43.79 -5.28 4.50
C GLN A 163 -44.93 -6.29 4.27
N PRO A 164 -46.14 -6.07 4.82
CA PRO A 164 -47.26 -6.97 4.59
C PRO A 164 -47.68 -6.91 3.11
N GLU A 165 -47.79 -8.09 2.47
CA GLU A 165 -48.40 -8.21 1.14
C GLU A 165 -49.80 -7.60 1.16
N ILE A 166 -50.04 -6.63 0.26
CA ILE A 166 -51.32 -5.93 0.08
C ILE A 166 -52.24 -6.76 -0.82
#